data_AF-A0A2E1VR26-F1
#
_entry.id   AF-A0A2E1VR26-F1
#
_cell.length_a   1.000
_cell.length_b   1.000
_cell.length_c   1.000
_cell.angle_alpha   90.00
_cell.angle_beta   90.00
_cell.angle_gamma   90.00
#
_symmetry.space_group_name_H-M   'P 1'
#
loop_
_entity.id
_entity.type
_entity.pdbx_description
1 polymer ?
#
loop_
_entity_poly.entity_id
_entity_poly.type
_entity_poly.pdbx_seq_one_letter_code
_entity_poly.pdbx_strand_id
1 'polypeptide(L)'
;MSQRVGEVELAGTIAGPESAWPVSESALANALAQAGMPAGSLRLVRDGGRITIEPSRPGWSAADFGQEPGAALGAALRTLSGGARLSEDWGSTLRAVAYGEGQKVETLIGLAEDGVHAVSRSQAWQPVPQADWSHWVRRYGLIVALLTIALGGTLWLNRAEIQAWYQQAMNGAEAEENGPEDAAQPPA
;
A
#
# COMPACT_ATOMS: atom_id res chain seq x y z
N MET A 1 -4.69 0.46 2.26
CA MET A 1 -3.74 -0.25 3.13
C MET A 1 -4.52 -1.30 3.91
N SER A 2 -4.15 -2.57 3.83
CA SER A 2 -4.78 -3.60 4.66
C SER A 2 -4.19 -3.49 6.06
N GLN A 3 -5.01 -3.27 7.08
CA GLN A 3 -4.57 -3.30 8.48
C GLN A 3 -4.70 -4.75 8.97
N ARG A 4 -3.58 -5.44 9.19
CA ARG A 4 -3.57 -6.84 9.65
C ARG A 4 -2.98 -6.96 11.05
N VAL A 5 -3.37 -8.03 11.74
CA VAL A 5 -2.75 -8.42 13.01
C VAL A 5 -1.26 -8.67 12.78
N GLY A 6 -0.43 -8.16 13.68
CA GLY A 6 1.03 -8.25 13.62
C GLY A 6 1.69 -7.18 12.74
N GLU A 7 0.93 -6.34 12.04
CA GLU A 7 1.50 -5.25 11.26
C GLU A 7 1.77 -4.01 12.11
N VAL A 8 2.78 -3.26 11.67
CA VAL A 8 3.16 -1.95 12.20
C VAL A 8 3.11 -0.93 11.07
N GLU A 9 2.37 0.14 11.33
CA GLU A 9 2.30 1.32 10.46
C GLU A 9 3.15 2.43 11.07
N LEU A 10 4.12 2.92 10.30
CA LEU A 10 4.84 4.14 10.61
C LEU A 10 4.30 5.26 9.71
N ALA A 11 3.98 6.42 10.30
CA ALA A 11 3.40 7.56 9.60
C ALA A 11 3.92 8.89 10.15
N GLY A 12 3.67 9.97 9.41
CA GLY A 12 4.12 11.31 9.76
C GLY A 12 5.57 11.56 9.36
N THR A 13 6.12 12.66 9.85
CA THR A 13 7.48 13.12 9.56
C THR A 13 8.01 13.90 10.74
N ILE A 14 9.33 14.00 10.87
CA ILE A 14 9.99 15.00 11.71
C ILE A 14 10.89 15.83 10.81
N ALA A 15 10.73 17.14 10.81
CA ALA A 15 11.50 18.04 9.97
C ALA A 15 12.10 19.20 10.79
N GLY A 16 13.36 19.51 10.52
CA GLY A 16 14.09 20.60 11.16
C GLY A 16 15.09 21.26 10.20
N PRO A 17 15.68 22.40 10.57
CA PRO A 17 16.80 22.96 9.84
C PRO A 17 18.04 22.06 9.99
N GLU A 18 18.71 21.77 8.88
CA GLU A 18 19.90 20.90 8.85
C GLU A 18 21.03 21.44 9.75
N SER A 19 21.13 22.77 9.87
CA SER A 19 22.11 23.43 10.74
C SER A 19 21.95 23.11 12.23
N ALA A 20 20.73 22.78 12.67
CA ALA A 20 20.44 22.42 14.06
C ALA A 20 20.42 20.90 14.27
N TRP A 21 20.30 20.11 13.20
CA TRP A 21 20.30 18.65 13.26
C TRP A 21 21.11 18.03 12.12
N PRO A 22 22.46 18.09 12.19
CA PRO A 22 23.32 17.55 11.16
C PRO A 22 23.42 16.02 11.26
N VAL A 23 22.29 15.33 11.08
CA VAL A 23 22.20 13.86 11.11
C VAL A 23 22.64 13.29 9.77
N SER A 24 23.49 12.26 9.81
CA SER A 24 23.88 11.48 8.63
C SER A 24 23.00 10.23 8.46
N GLU A 25 22.96 9.65 7.26
CA GLU A 25 22.30 8.35 7.02
C GLU A 25 22.88 7.24 7.92
N SER A 26 24.21 7.27 8.14
CA SER A 26 24.90 6.30 8.99
C SER A 26 24.50 6.45 10.46
N ALA A 27 24.35 7.68 10.95
CA ALA A 27 23.86 7.93 12.30
C ALA A 27 22.42 7.42 12.46
N LEU A 28 21.55 7.68 11.48
CA LEU A 28 20.18 7.15 11.45
C LEU A 28 20.18 5.62 11.48
N ALA A 29 20.92 4.97 10.59
CA ALA A 29 20.99 3.51 10.54
C ALA A 29 21.49 2.90 11.86
N ASN A 30 22.51 3.51 12.47
CA ASN A 30 23.03 3.07 13.77
C ASN A 30 22.01 3.24 14.90
N ALA A 31 21.29 4.37 14.94
CA ALA A 31 20.28 4.62 15.95
C ALA A 31 19.08 3.66 15.82
N LEU A 32 18.63 3.38 14.59
CA LEU A 32 17.59 2.38 14.32
C LEU A 32 18.02 1.00 14.79
N ALA A 33 19.25 0.59 14.46
CA ALA A 33 19.79 -0.71 14.87
C ALA A 33 19.90 -0.83 16.41
N GLN A 34 20.40 0.20 17.09
CA GLN A 34 20.49 0.22 18.56
C GLN A 34 19.13 0.17 19.24
N ALA A 35 18.11 0.78 18.64
CA ALA A 35 16.75 0.76 19.13
C ALA A 35 15.98 -0.53 18.79
N GLY A 36 16.61 -1.47 18.08
CA GLY A 36 15.97 -2.69 17.60
C GLY A 36 14.90 -2.44 16.54
N MET A 37 14.99 -1.37 15.77
CA MET A 37 14.11 -1.13 14.62
C MET A 37 14.63 -1.83 13.37
N PRO A 38 13.75 -2.30 12.47
CA PRO A 38 14.18 -2.86 11.21
C PRO A 38 14.95 -1.83 10.37
N ALA A 39 16.01 -2.30 9.71
CA ALA A 39 16.85 -1.47 8.87
C ALA A 39 16.03 -0.84 7.73
N GLY A 40 16.27 0.44 7.49
CA GLY A 40 15.55 1.20 6.49
C GLY A 40 14.07 1.41 6.83
N SER A 41 13.64 1.31 8.08
CA SER A 41 12.28 1.70 8.51
C SER A 41 11.99 3.18 8.34
N LEU A 42 12.99 4.00 8.60
CA LEU A 42 12.99 5.43 8.33
C LEU A 42 14.03 5.76 7.27
N ARG A 43 13.80 6.86 6.55
CA ARG A 43 14.79 7.48 5.67
C ARG A 43 14.93 8.95 6.01
N LEU A 44 16.05 9.51 5.60
CA LEU A 44 16.35 10.91 5.77
C LEU A 44 16.33 11.59 4.40
N VAL A 45 15.62 12.72 4.32
CA VAL A 45 15.44 13.53 3.13
C VAL A 45 16.02 14.91 3.42
N ARG A 46 16.88 15.41 2.53
CA ARG A 46 17.47 16.75 2.62
C ARG A 46 16.95 17.59 1.47
N ASP A 47 16.33 18.72 1.79
CA ASP A 47 15.84 19.67 0.79
C ASP A 47 15.87 21.09 1.34
N GLY A 48 16.42 22.04 0.56
CA GLY A 48 16.42 23.46 0.90
C GLY A 48 17.04 23.82 2.27
N GLY A 49 18.07 23.10 2.73
CA GLY A 49 18.68 23.30 4.05
C GLY A 49 17.83 22.77 5.22
N ARG A 50 16.80 21.98 4.92
CA ARG A 50 16.00 21.25 5.89
C ARG A 50 16.29 19.77 5.80
N ILE A 51 16.22 19.11 6.95
CA ILE A 51 16.34 17.68 7.10
C ILE A 51 15.00 17.13 7.58
N THR A 52 14.53 16.08 6.92
CA THR A 52 13.26 15.42 7.24
C THR A 52 13.50 13.93 7.45
N ILE A 53 13.00 13.38 8.55
CA ILE A 53 12.94 11.95 8.81
C ILE A 53 11.51 11.49 8.58
N GLU A 54 11.35 10.48 7.74
CA GLU A 54 10.04 9.95 7.37
C GLU A 54 10.09 8.43 7.16
N PRO A 55 8.95 7.72 7.26
CA PRO A 55 8.87 6.30 6.93
C PRO A 55 9.28 6.03 5.49
N SER A 56 10.14 5.03 5.27
CA SER A 56 10.63 4.73 3.93
C SER A 56 9.60 3.99 3.06
N ARG A 57 8.81 3.11 3.69
CA ARG A 57 7.79 2.25 3.08
C ARG A 57 6.77 1.81 4.13
N PRO A 58 5.54 1.46 3.72
CA PRO A 58 4.56 0.86 4.61
C PRO A 58 4.81 -0.64 4.84
N GLY A 59 4.16 -1.19 5.87
CA GLY A 59 4.00 -2.63 6.06
C GLY A 59 5.17 -3.32 6.77
N TRP A 60 5.47 -2.89 7.99
CA TRP A 60 6.45 -3.57 8.86
C TRP A 60 5.77 -4.65 9.69
N SER A 61 6.48 -5.70 10.08
CA SER A 61 5.98 -6.66 11.05
C SER A 61 6.40 -6.24 12.45
N ALA A 62 5.52 -6.39 13.45
CA ALA A 62 5.86 -6.18 14.85
C ALA A 62 6.99 -7.11 15.32
N ALA A 63 7.12 -8.30 14.70
CA ALA A 63 8.20 -9.25 15.00
C ALA A 63 9.59 -8.78 14.53
N ASP A 64 9.65 -7.80 13.62
CA ASP A 64 10.92 -7.24 13.16
C ASP A 64 11.52 -6.25 14.16
N PHE A 65 10.73 -5.83 15.16
CA PHE A 65 11.17 -4.91 16.21
C PHE A 65 11.67 -5.69 17.42
N GLY A 66 12.81 -5.27 17.97
CA GLY A 66 13.37 -5.85 19.20
C GLY A 66 12.57 -5.53 20.47
N GLN A 67 11.64 -4.57 20.38
CA GLN A 67 10.76 -4.13 21.46
C GLN A 67 9.46 -3.53 20.90
N GLU A 68 8.61 -2.98 21.78
CA GLU A 68 7.37 -2.31 21.34
C GLU A 68 7.69 -1.19 20.31
N PRO A 69 7.02 -1.15 19.14
CA PRO A 69 7.40 -0.27 18.04
C PRO A 69 7.46 1.22 18.38
N GLY A 70 6.53 1.72 19.21
CA GLY A 70 6.56 3.09 19.71
C GLY A 70 7.80 3.36 20.57
N ALA A 71 8.12 2.46 21.49
CA ALA A 71 9.32 2.54 22.33
C ALA A 71 10.61 2.48 21.47
N ALA A 72 10.67 1.60 20.48
CA ALA A 72 11.79 1.49 19.55
C ALA A 72 12.00 2.80 18.78
N LEU A 73 10.93 3.37 18.22
CA LEU A 73 10.98 4.64 17.51
C LEU A 73 11.42 5.80 18.43
N GLY A 74 10.89 5.87 19.64
CA GLY A 74 11.28 6.88 20.63
C GLY A 74 12.74 6.76 21.05
N ALA A 75 13.25 5.52 21.22
CA ALA A 75 14.65 5.27 21.53
C ALA A 75 15.57 5.68 20.38
N ALA A 76 15.24 5.33 19.13
CA ALA A 76 16.02 5.71 17.96
C ALA A 76 16.14 7.25 17.83
N LEU A 77 15.03 7.97 17.98
CA LEU A 77 15.03 9.43 17.91
C LEU A 77 15.80 10.06 19.07
N ARG A 78 15.74 9.47 20.27
CA ARG A 78 16.52 9.95 21.41
C ARG A 78 18.02 9.81 21.14
N THR A 79 18.45 8.66 20.61
CA THR A 79 19.84 8.44 20.19
C THR A 79 20.26 9.43 19.10
N LEU A 80 19.40 9.70 18.12
CA LEU A 80 19.68 10.64 17.03
C LEU A 80 19.75 12.10 17.46
N SER A 81 18.90 12.48 18.41
CA SER A 81 18.91 13.85 18.95
C SER A 81 20.21 14.13 19.70
N GLY A 82 20.82 13.12 20.34
CA GLY A 82 22.09 13.28 21.07
C GLY A 82 22.05 14.34 22.17
N GLY A 83 20.86 14.76 22.63
CA GLY A 83 20.69 15.88 23.55
C GLY A 83 20.74 17.27 22.91
N ALA A 84 20.72 17.37 21.57
CA ALA A 84 20.50 18.64 20.88
C ALA A 84 19.17 19.26 21.36
N ARG A 85 19.16 20.57 21.61
CA ARG A 85 17.94 21.31 21.91
C ARG A 85 17.18 21.53 20.61
N LEU A 86 16.03 20.89 20.50
CA LEU A 86 15.20 20.87 19.31
C LEU A 86 14.08 21.91 19.51
N SER A 87 14.00 22.92 18.66
CA SER A 87 13.05 24.03 18.86
C SER A 87 11.59 23.59 18.72
N GLU A 88 10.68 24.24 19.46
CA GLU A 88 9.21 24.03 19.35
C GLU A 88 8.67 24.26 17.92
N ASP A 89 9.38 25.01 17.08
CA ASP A 89 8.99 25.29 15.69
C ASP A 89 9.09 24.06 14.76
N TRP A 90 9.60 22.92 15.25
CA TRP A 90 9.70 21.68 14.50
C TRP A 90 8.37 20.95 14.55
N GLY A 91 7.34 21.53 13.92
CA GLY A 91 5.93 21.11 13.96
C GLY A 91 5.64 19.78 13.26
N SER A 92 6.25 18.69 13.72
CA SER A 92 6.30 17.45 12.97
C SER A 92 6.42 16.24 13.91
N THR A 93 5.47 15.30 13.80
CA THR A 93 5.35 14.12 14.65
C THR A 93 5.52 12.86 13.82
N LEU A 94 6.22 11.88 14.39
CA LEU A 94 6.20 10.51 13.90
C LEU A 94 5.20 9.70 14.70
N ARG A 95 4.50 8.80 14.02
CA ARG A 95 3.52 7.90 14.61
C ARG A 95 3.92 6.47 14.32
N ALA A 96 3.85 5.62 15.34
CA ALA A 96 3.86 4.16 15.20
C ALA A 96 2.52 3.59 15.65
N VAL A 97 1.90 2.76 14.82
CA VAL A 97 0.68 2.02 15.16
C VAL A 97 0.97 0.53 15.04
N ALA A 98 0.91 -0.20 16.16
CA ALA A 98 1.04 -1.64 16.21
C ALA A 98 -0.36 -2.27 16.31
N TYR A 99 -0.72 -3.12 15.35
CA TYR A 99 -2.01 -3.79 15.29
C TYR A 99 -1.90 -5.20 15.88
N GLY A 100 -2.46 -5.42 17.08
CA GLY A 100 -2.46 -6.72 17.77
C GLY A 100 -3.75 -7.51 17.59
N GLU A 101 -3.92 -8.60 18.34
CA GLU A 101 -5.21 -9.31 18.42
C GLU A 101 -6.16 -8.53 19.34
N GLY A 102 -7.19 -7.89 18.78
CA GLY A 102 -8.23 -7.19 19.55
C GLY A 102 -7.86 -5.80 20.09
N GLN A 103 -6.58 -5.42 20.05
CA GLN A 103 -6.08 -4.09 20.43
C GLN A 103 -5.11 -3.51 19.41
N LYS A 104 -5.13 -2.19 19.24
CA LYS A 104 -4.07 -1.45 18.56
C LYS A 104 -3.42 -0.49 19.54
N VAL A 105 -2.11 -0.34 19.45
CA VAL A 105 -1.33 0.61 20.23
C VAL A 105 -0.81 1.67 19.28
N GLU A 106 -1.22 2.92 19.49
CA GLU A 106 -0.77 4.08 18.74
C GLU A 106 0.15 4.91 19.62
N THR A 107 1.38 5.11 19.16
CA THR A 107 2.39 5.91 19.83
C THR A 107 2.74 7.11 18.96
N LEU A 108 2.46 8.31 19.46
CA LEU A 108 2.85 9.57 18.84
C LEU A 108 4.14 10.06 19.47
N ILE A 109 5.10 10.42 18.63
CA ILE A 109 6.43 10.84 19.05
C ILE A 109 6.71 12.22 18.45
N GLY A 110 6.96 13.16 19.34
CA GLY A 110 7.33 14.53 19.03
C GLY A 110 8.73 14.85 19.53
N LEU A 111 9.35 15.82 18.87
CA LEU A 111 10.58 16.46 19.33
C LEU A 111 10.21 17.80 19.98
N ALA A 112 10.79 18.07 21.14
CA ALA A 112 10.66 19.34 21.85
C ALA A 112 12.03 19.77 22.44
N GLU A 113 12.07 20.95 23.04
CA GLU A 113 13.32 21.56 23.54
C GLU A 113 14.00 20.73 24.64
N ASP A 114 13.20 20.08 25.47
CA ASP A 114 13.62 19.21 26.56
C ASP A 114 13.85 17.75 26.12
N GLY A 115 13.54 17.41 24.86
CA GLY A 115 13.94 16.15 24.24
C GLY A 115 12.84 15.45 23.46
N VAL A 116 12.87 14.11 23.48
CA VAL A 116 11.93 13.25 22.75
C VAL A 116 10.79 12.82 23.64
N HIS A 117 9.57 13.24 23.29
CA HIS A 117 8.33 12.88 23.98
C HIS A 117 7.57 11.84 23.20
N ALA A 118 7.12 10.79 23.90
CA ALA A 118 6.29 9.74 23.33
C ALA A 118 5.01 9.61 24.15
N VAL A 119 3.87 9.66 23.48
CA VAL A 119 2.55 9.45 24.08
C VAL A 119 1.91 8.24 23.41
N SER A 120 1.65 7.20 24.20
CA SER A 120 1.03 5.97 23.73
C SER A 120 -0.42 5.88 24.17
N ARG A 121 -1.27 5.39 23.26
CA ARG A 121 -2.67 5.10 23.52
C ARG A 121 -3.00 3.70 23.03
N SER A 122 -3.56 2.88 23.92
CA SER A 122 -4.17 1.61 23.53
C SER A 122 -5.65 1.82 23.24
N GLN A 123 -6.14 1.23 22.15
CA GLN A 123 -7.54 1.25 21.77
C GLN A 123 -7.97 -0.15 21.32
N ALA A 124 -9.19 -0.55 21.70
CA ALA A 124 -9.82 -1.73 21.13
C ALA A 124 -9.91 -1.60 19.61
N TRP A 125 -9.55 -2.65 18.88
CA TRP A 125 -9.70 -2.70 17.43
C TRP A 125 -10.11 -4.10 16.99
N GLN A 126 -10.70 -4.20 15.81
CA GLN A 126 -10.96 -5.48 15.18
C GLN A 126 -10.34 -5.47 13.79
N PRO A 127 -9.64 -6.56 13.40
CA PRO A 127 -9.10 -6.66 12.06
C PRO A 127 -10.22 -6.55 11.04
N VAL A 128 -9.99 -5.76 9.99
CA VAL A 128 -10.89 -5.77 8.84
C VAL A 128 -10.87 -7.19 8.32
N PRO A 129 -12.02 -7.90 8.29
CA PRO A 129 -12.05 -9.27 7.81
C PRO A 129 -11.47 -9.27 6.40
N GLN A 130 -10.41 -10.05 6.19
CA GLN A 130 -9.89 -10.25 4.85
C GLN A 130 -11.06 -10.76 4.02
N ALA A 131 -11.29 -10.13 2.87
CA ALA A 131 -12.38 -10.52 2.00
C ALA A 131 -12.10 -11.95 1.52
N ASP A 132 -12.65 -12.90 2.25
CA ASP A 132 -12.56 -14.30 1.92
C ASP A 132 -13.34 -14.50 0.63
N TRP A 133 -12.78 -15.23 -0.34
CA TRP A 133 -13.44 -15.40 -1.64
C TRP A 133 -14.85 -15.99 -1.49
N SER A 134 -15.05 -16.75 -0.41
CA SER A 134 -16.34 -17.24 0.06
C SER A 134 -17.40 -16.15 0.25
N HIS A 135 -17.03 -14.96 0.73
CA HIS A 135 -17.93 -13.82 0.91
C HIS A 135 -18.38 -13.23 -0.43
N TRP A 136 -17.47 -13.14 -1.42
CA TRP A 136 -17.81 -12.68 -2.76
C TRP A 136 -18.70 -13.70 -3.50
N VAL A 137 -18.38 -14.99 -3.39
CA VAL A 137 -19.20 -16.08 -3.95
C VAL A 137 -20.59 -16.08 -3.32
N ARG A 138 -20.71 -15.89 -2.01
CA ARG A 138 -22.02 -15.83 -1.33
C ARG A 138 -22.83 -14.60 -1.73
N ARG A 139 -22.16 -13.45 -1.93
CA ARG A 139 -22.82 -12.18 -2.24
C ARG A 139 -23.22 -12.05 -3.71
N TYR A 140 -22.42 -12.58 -4.63
CA TYR A 140 -22.63 -12.42 -6.08
C TYR A 140 -22.89 -13.72 -6.82
N GLY A 141 -22.73 -14.88 -6.17
CA GLY A 141 -22.91 -16.18 -6.82
C GLY A 141 -24.30 -16.38 -7.40
N LEU A 142 -25.35 -15.93 -6.71
CA LEU A 142 -26.71 -15.96 -7.23
C LEU A 142 -26.88 -15.05 -8.45
N ILE A 143 -26.30 -13.85 -8.41
CA ILE A 143 -26.38 -12.88 -9.52
C ILE A 143 -25.67 -13.46 -10.75
N VAL A 144 -24.46 -14.01 -10.58
CA VAL A 144 -23.71 -14.66 -11.65
C VAL A 144 -24.48 -15.87 -12.21
N ALA A 145 -25.06 -16.71 -11.34
CA ALA A 145 -25.86 -17.85 -11.77
C ALA A 145 -27.09 -17.42 -12.59
N LEU A 146 -27.83 -16.40 -12.13
CA LEU A 146 -29.00 -15.87 -12.84
C LEU A 146 -28.62 -15.27 -14.19
N LEU A 147 -27.54 -14.50 -14.26
CA LEU A 147 -27.02 -13.96 -15.53
C LEU A 147 -26.61 -15.09 -16.48
N THR A 148 -25.98 -16.15 -15.98
CA THR A 148 -25.56 -17.30 -16.79
C THR A 148 -26.75 -18.06 -17.35
N ILE A 149 -27.80 -18.26 -16.54
CA ILE A 149 -29.06 -18.91 -16.99
C ILE A 149 -29.79 -18.02 -18.00
N ALA A 150 -29.88 -16.71 -17.76
CA ALA A 150 -30.50 -15.78 -18.69
C ALA A 150 -29.76 -15.71 -20.03
N LEU A 151 -28.42 -15.67 -20.00
CA LEU A 151 -27.59 -15.70 -21.19
C LEU A 151 -27.72 -17.04 -21.93
N GLY A 152 -27.67 -18.16 -21.22
CA GLY A 152 -27.87 -19.49 -21.82
C GLY A 152 -29.27 -19.65 -22.44
N GLY A 153 -30.30 -19.15 -21.77
CA GLY A 153 -31.67 -19.17 -22.27
C GLY A 153 -31.85 -18.32 -23.52
N THR A 154 -31.28 -17.11 -23.54
CA THR A 154 -31.32 -16.22 -24.72
C THR A 154 -30.56 -16.81 -25.91
N LEU A 155 -29.37 -17.36 -25.69
CA LEU A 155 -28.61 -18.06 -26.74
C LEU A 155 -29.38 -19.26 -27.30
N TRP A 156 -30.10 -20.01 -26.45
CA TRP A 156 -30.88 -21.16 -26.88
C TRP A 156 -32.13 -20.76 -27.67
N LEU A 157 -32.86 -19.74 -27.23
CA LEU A 157 -34.04 -19.22 -27.93
C LEU A 157 -33.67 -18.64 -29.30
N ASN A 158 -32.56 -17.90 -29.37
CA ASN A 158 -32.10 -17.24 -30.60
C ASN A 158 -31.09 -18.09 -31.38
N ARG A 159 -31.02 -19.41 -31.11
CA ARG A 159 -30.01 -20.29 -31.71
C ARG A 159 -30.00 -20.27 -33.24
N ALA A 160 -31.16 -20.15 -33.87
CA ALA A 160 -31.29 -20.15 -35.32
C ALA A 160 -30.76 -18.84 -35.94
N GLU A 161 -31.04 -17.70 -35.31
CA GLU A 161 -30.52 -16.40 -35.74
C GLU A 161 -29.01 -16.29 -35.50
N ILE A 162 -28.52 -16.81 -34.38
CA ILE A 162 -27.09 -16.86 -34.08
C ILE A 162 -26.35 -17.77 -35.07
N GLN A 163 -26.91 -18.94 -35.39
CA GLN A 163 -26.35 -19.83 -36.41
C GLN A 163 -26.35 -19.18 -37.81
N ALA A 164 -27.43 -18.48 -38.17
CA ALA A 164 -27.51 -17.74 -39.42
C ALA A 164 -26.47 -16.61 -39.48
N TRP A 165 -26.28 -15.87 -38.38
CA TRP A 165 -25.24 -14.84 -38.26
C TRP A 165 -23.83 -15.43 -38.37
N TYR A 166 -23.54 -16.54 -37.68
CA TYR A 166 -22.24 -17.21 -37.78
C TYR A 166 -21.97 -17.75 -39.19
N GLN A 167 -22.97 -18.32 -39.85
CA GLN A 167 -22.83 -18.77 -41.25
C GLN A 167 -22.60 -17.60 -42.20
N GLN A 168 -23.29 -16.47 -42.00
CA GLN A 168 -23.10 -15.28 -42.81
C GLN A 168 -21.73 -14.62 -42.58
N ALA A 169 -21.25 -14.59 -41.34
CA ALA A 169 -19.92 -14.08 -40.99
C ALA A 169 -18.79 -14.97 -41.56
N MET A 170 -18.95 -16.29 -41.55
CA MET A 170 -18.00 -17.23 -42.15
C MET A 170 -17.99 -17.16 -43.68
N ASN A 171 -19.17 -17.09 -44.31
CA ASN A 171 -19.27 -16.95 -45.77
C ASN A 171 -18.78 -15.58 -46.27
N GLY A 172 -18.93 -14.53 -45.47
CA GLY A 172 -18.38 -13.20 -45.76
C GLY A 172 -16.86 -13.15 -45.66
N ALA A 173 -16.26 -13.89 -44.72
CA ALA A 173 -14.81 -14.01 -44.58
C ALA A 173 -14.17 -14.78 -45.76
N GLU A 174 -14.83 -15.82 -46.27
CA GLU A 174 -14.37 -16.57 -47.46
C GLU A 174 -14.48 -15.75 -48.78
N ALA A 175 -15.40 -14.77 -48.83
CA ALA A 175 -15.59 -13.89 -49.99
C ALA A 175 -14.56 -12.75 -50.04
N GLU A 176 -14.03 -12.29 -48.90
CA GLU A 176 -12.90 -11.33 -48.86
C GLU A 176 -11.55 -12.01 -49.14
N GLU A 177 -11.41 -13.31 -48.88
CA GLU A 177 -10.20 -14.07 -49.24
C GLU A 177 -10.16 -14.45 -50.74
N ASN A 178 -11.31 -14.40 -51.45
CA ASN A 178 -11.43 -14.75 -52.87
C ASN A 178 -12.04 -13.62 -53.74
N GLY A 179 -11.48 -12.41 -53.69
CA GLY A 179 -11.80 -11.33 -54.64
C GLY A 179 -10.56 -10.77 -55.35
N PRO A 180 -10.69 -10.21 -56.56
CA PRO A 180 -10.83 -10.87 -57.86
C PRO A 180 -9.51 -10.87 -58.65
N GLU A 181 -8.93 -12.03 -58.96
CA GLU A 181 -7.91 -12.20 -60.00
C GLU A 181 -8.57 -12.66 -61.30
N ASP A 182 -9.39 -11.80 -61.95
CA ASP A 182 -9.67 -11.99 -63.39
C ASP A 182 -10.38 -10.76 -64.00
N ALA A 183 -9.58 -9.75 -64.37
CA ALA A 183 -10.00 -8.73 -65.34
C ALA A 183 -8.80 -7.94 -65.88
N ALA A 184 -7.92 -8.58 -66.66
CA ALA A 184 -7.10 -7.86 -67.67
C ALA A 184 -6.36 -8.84 -68.61
N GLN A 185 -7.02 -9.27 -69.70
CA GLN A 185 -6.33 -9.80 -70.87
C GLN A 185 -6.25 -8.67 -71.93
N PRO A 186 -5.05 -8.22 -72.35
CA PRO A 186 -4.95 -7.24 -73.42
C PRO A 186 -5.07 -7.91 -74.80
N PRO A 187 -5.61 -7.21 -75.81
CA PRO A 187 -5.87 -7.78 -77.14
C PRO A 187 -4.59 -7.90 -77.96
N ALA A 188 -4.56 -8.91 -78.85
CA ALA A 188 -3.63 -9.03 -79.98
C ALA A 188 -4.40 -9.40 -81.24
#